data_AF-A0AAI9NZE9-F1
#
_entry.id   AF-A0AAI9NZE9-F1
#
_cell.length_a   1.000
_cell.length_b   1.000
_cell.length_c   1.000
_cell.angle_alpha   90.00
_cell.angle_beta   90.00
_cell.angle_gamma   90.00
#
_symmetry.space_group_name_H-M   'P 1'
#
loop_
_entity.id
_entity.type
_entity.pdbx_description
1 polymer ?
#
loop_
_entity_poly.entity_id
_entity_poly.type
_entity_poly.pdbx_seq_one_letter_code
_entity_poly.pdbx_strand_id
1 'polypeptide(L)'
;MGKTISFVKGRGHISHNNRDFISNNVVPERTDWNRTYVKESIESAYDTCFGQALNDYNARQKRKDRQKHDYITEIKNSKNKEKVFYENVVQIGSKNDTAVVDENDRMTEEAEKAAKVLEKYAQTFQERNPNLYLFNCVLHMDEATPHLHMDYIPVAHGYKSGMETRNSLTKALQQMGFDKAKSRNENETVAWQKREREYLTELCREQGIEIDVLGVSRDNLTLPEYKVAMRKVESLEEQADKIKENNMEQSHENRQLKIEARKLNTDVEQLEERAVELTGQIELLETKEKEQQERIDKYGIRTDGIDKISKEVSAEVKNVKAAATPIKSIFGGEEYVKVKKSEWSRIVATFEKALTRNKLLDKYEAKIAELEKTVDYLKTRVEKFANRLKEMKKFLMEKNLLHEFLNLTRKPEQETMHERIDRKNAEARAKNEQTDRDGRRKRGIYEHNI
;
A
#
# COMPACT_ATOMS: atom_id res chain seq x y z
N MET A 1 15.34 -15.33 -15.74
CA MET A 1 15.22 -14.57 -17.00
C MET A 1 16.54 -14.75 -17.70
N GLY A 2 16.50 -15.21 -18.96
CA GLY A 2 17.68 -15.33 -19.79
C GLY A 2 18.25 -13.94 -20.11
N LYS A 3 19.55 -13.91 -20.45
CA LYS A 3 20.21 -12.70 -20.93
C LYS A 3 19.75 -12.36 -22.33
N THR A 4 20.08 -11.16 -22.83
CA THR A 4 19.72 -10.73 -24.18
C THR A 4 20.95 -10.49 -25.03
N ILE A 5 20.85 -10.64 -26.36
CA ILE A 5 21.92 -10.27 -27.29
C ILE A 5 21.55 -8.96 -27.98
N SER A 6 22.37 -7.93 -27.77
CA SER A 6 22.35 -6.72 -28.58
C SER A 6 23.33 -6.88 -29.73
N PHE A 7 22.83 -6.65 -30.95
CA PHE A 7 23.64 -6.63 -32.18
C PHE A 7 23.17 -5.44 -32.99
N VAL A 8 23.85 -4.32 -32.83
CA VAL A 8 23.39 -3.03 -33.35
C VAL A 8 24.42 -2.41 -34.26
N LYS A 9 23.95 -1.65 -35.24
CA LYS A 9 24.81 -0.85 -36.09
C LYS A 9 25.40 0.29 -35.28
N GLY A 10 26.72 0.33 -35.20
CA GLY A 10 27.45 1.38 -34.52
C GLY A 10 27.59 2.66 -35.36
N ARG A 11 28.17 3.70 -34.74
CA ARG A 11 28.39 5.01 -35.38
C ARG A 11 29.72 5.06 -36.15
N GLY A 12 30.64 4.15 -35.89
CA GLY A 12 31.95 4.04 -36.52
C GLY A 12 32.95 5.05 -35.96
N HIS A 13 33.13 5.08 -34.64
CA HIS A 13 34.06 6.02 -33.99
C HIS A 13 35.34 5.28 -33.57
N ILE A 14 36.24 5.04 -34.53
CA ILE A 14 37.48 4.25 -34.32
C ILE A 14 38.31 4.80 -33.15
N SER A 15 38.38 6.13 -32.98
CA SER A 15 39.12 6.75 -31.87
C SER A 15 38.51 6.47 -30.50
N HIS A 16 37.19 6.31 -30.41
CA HIS A 16 36.54 5.86 -29.19
C HIS A 16 36.86 4.38 -28.93
N ASN A 17 36.76 3.54 -29.96
CA ASN A 17 36.99 2.09 -29.89
C ASN A 17 38.43 1.78 -29.45
N ASN A 18 39.39 2.59 -29.89
CA ASN A 18 40.80 2.41 -29.57
C ASN A 18 41.27 3.21 -28.34
N ARG A 19 40.34 3.87 -27.64
CA ARG A 19 40.62 4.70 -26.46
C ARG A 19 41.66 5.80 -26.72
N ASP A 20 41.65 6.39 -27.91
CA ASP A 20 42.45 7.58 -28.22
C ASP A 20 42.00 8.80 -27.39
N PHE A 21 40.77 8.76 -26.88
CA PHE A 21 40.25 9.64 -25.85
C PHE A 21 39.33 8.87 -24.90
N ILE A 22 39.19 9.37 -23.68
CA ILE A 22 38.31 8.79 -22.65
C ILE A 22 36.96 9.53 -22.65
N SER A 23 35.87 8.78 -22.78
CA SER A 23 34.51 9.31 -22.70
C SER A 23 33.95 9.18 -21.28
N ASN A 24 32.91 9.95 -20.94
CA ASN A 24 32.37 9.99 -19.56
C ASN A 24 31.81 8.65 -19.04
N ASN A 25 31.53 7.69 -19.92
CA ASN A 25 31.03 6.35 -19.56
C ASN A 25 32.13 5.31 -19.39
N VAL A 26 33.40 5.69 -19.63
CA VAL A 26 34.57 4.83 -19.47
C VAL A 26 35.14 5.03 -18.07
N VAL A 27 35.46 3.92 -17.40
CA VAL A 27 36.21 3.88 -16.14
C VAL A 27 37.69 3.70 -16.49
N PRO A 28 38.53 4.75 -16.40
CA PRO A 28 39.91 4.73 -16.90
C PRO A 28 40.74 3.58 -16.33
N GLU A 29 40.56 3.27 -15.05
CA GLU A 29 41.30 2.24 -14.31
C GLU A 29 41.05 0.82 -14.84
N ARG A 30 39.99 0.64 -15.64
CA ARG A 30 39.60 -0.66 -16.22
C ARG A 30 39.99 -0.80 -17.69
N THR A 31 40.56 0.25 -18.31
CA THR A 31 40.94 0.22 -19.73
C THR A 31 41.94 -0.91 -20.05
N ASP A 32 42.77 -1.30 -19.09
CA ASP A 32 43.68 -2.44 -19.19
C ASP A 32 42.96 -3.80 -19.27
N TRP A 33 41.66 -3.86 -18.98
CA TRP A 33 40.84 -5.08 -19.12
C TRP A 33 40.28 -5.23 -20.55
N ASN A 34 40.37 -4.20 -21.38
CA ASN A 34 39.96 -4.26 -22.76
C ASN A 34 40.87 -5.21 -23.55
N ARG A 35 40.34 -5.78 -24.63
CA ARG A 35 41.11 -6.64 -25.53
C ARG A 35 40.98 -6.15 -26.96
N THR A 36 42.11 -5.94 -27.63
CA THR A 36 42.16 -5.62 -29.05
C THR A 36 42.52 -6.89 -29.82
N TYR A 37 41.60 -7.35 -30.67
CA TYR A 37 41.82 -8.53 -31.51
C TYR A 37 42.38 -8.16 -32.89
N VAL A 38 41.95 -7.01 -33.43
CA VAL A 38 42.43 -6.47 -34.70
C VAL A 38 42.53 -4.96 -34.57
N LYS A 39 43.62 -4.36 -35.08
CA LYS A 39 43.83 -2.91 -35.14
C LYS A 39 44.70 -2.57 -36.34
N GLU A 40 44.07 -2.42 -37.49
CA GLU A 40 44.68 -1.97 -38.74
C GLU A 40 44.21 -0.54 -39.05
N SER A 41 45.06 0.29 -39.68
CA SER A 41 44.61 1.61 -40.16
C SER A 41 43.64 1.45 -41.32
N ILE A 42 42.71 2.41 -41.47
CA ILE A 42 41.73 2.35 -42.56
C ILE A 42 42.41 2.40 -43.93
N GLU A 43 43.53 3.11 -44.05
CA GLU A 43 44.33 3.22 -45.26
C GLU A 43 44.96 1.88 -45.65
N SER A 44 45.57 1.18 -44.68
CA SER A 44 46.16 -0.15 -44.90
C SER A 44 45.09 -1.17 -45.27
N ALA A 45 43.97 -1.16 -44.54
CA ALA A 45 42.86 -2.07 -44.81
C ALA A 45 42.27 -1.86 -46.22
N TYR A 46 42.18 -0.61 -46.67
CA TYR A 46 41.74 -0.28 -48.03
C TYR A 46 42.73 -0.72 -49.11
N ASP A 47 44.04 -0.61 -48.86
CA ASP A 47 45.06 -1.09 -49.78
C ASP A 47 44.99 -2.63 -49.89
N THR A 48 44.88 -3.33 -48.76
CA THR A 48 44.66 -4.78 -48.70
C THR A 48 43.40 -5.21 -49.46
N CYS A 49 42.29 -4.48 -49.29
CA CYS A 49 41.02 -4.84 -49.93
C CYS A 49 40.94 -4.47 -51.43
N PHE A 50 41.53 -3.34 -51.82
CA PHE A 50 41.23 -2.71 -53.11
C PHE A 50 42.46 -2.21 -53.88
N GLY A 51 43.65 -2.17 -53.29
CA GLY A 51 44.87 -1.61 -53.88
C GLY A 51 45.20 -2.24 -55.23
N GLN A 52 45.18 -3.58 -55.30
CA GLN A 52 45.41 -4.30 -56.56
C GLN A 52 44.35 -3.95 -57.62
N ALA A 53 43.06 -4.01 -57.25
CA ALA A 53 41.97 -3.70 -58.18
C ALA A 53 41.98 -2.24 -58.68
N LEU A 54 42.46 -1.31 -57.84
CA LEU A 54 42.64 0.10 -58.17
C LEU A 54 43.78 0.27 -59.17
N ASN A 55 44.93 -0.37 -58.92
CA ASN A 55 46.08 -0.36 -59.82
C ASN A 55 45.72 -0.93 -61.19
N ASP A 56 45.04 -2.08 -61.23
CA ASP A 56 44.60 -2.72 -62.48
C ASP A 56 43.57 -1.86 -63.23
N TYR A 57 42.70 -1.17 -62.52
CA TYR A 57 41.77 -0.21 -63.13
C TYR A 57 42.50 0.97 -63.77
N ASN A 58 43.43 1.59 -63.03
CA ASN A 58 44.17 2.77 -63.48
C ASN A 58 45.11 2.46 -64.65
N ALA A 59 45.76 1.29 -64.65
CA ALA A 59 46.62 0.83 -65.73
C ALA A 59 45.87 0.72 -67.08
N ARG A 60 44.55 0.46 -67.05
CA ARG A 60 43.69 0.38 -68.24
C ARG A 60 43.14 1.74 -68.70
N GLN A 61 43.30 2.81 -67.93
CA GLN A 61 42.74 4.13 -68.28
C GLN A 61 43.65 4.88 -69.24
N LYS A 62 43.17 5.18 -70.45
CA LYS A 62 43.88 6.02 -71.43
C LYS A 62 43.81 7.52 -71.11
N ARG A 63 42.78 7.97 -70.38
CA ARG A 63 42.61 9.39 -70.02
C ARG A 63 42.89 9.58 -68.54
N LYS A 64 43.69 10.60 -68.21
CA LYS A 64 44.11 10.90 -66.84
C LYS A 64 42.94 11.26 -65.92
N ASP A 65 41.91 11.93 -66.45
CA ASP A 65 40.69 12.32 -65.70
C ASP A 65 39.84 11.13 -65.24
N ARG A 66 40.07 9.92 -65.79
CA ARG A 66 39.36 8.68 -65.40
C ARG A 66 40.12 7.87 -64.35
N GLN A 67 41.37 8.20 -64.07
CA GLN A 67 42.15 7.51 -63.04
C GLN A 67 41.63 7.88 -61.65
N LYS A 68 41.68 6.92 -60.73
CA LYS A 68 41.28 7.07 -59.35
C LYS A 68 42.53 7.11 -58.48
N HIS A 69 42.70 8.15 -57.67
CA HIS A 69 43.91 8.31 -56.86
C HIS A 69 43.71 7.88 -55.39
N ASP A 70 42.57 8.22 -54.80
CA ASP A 70 42.22 7.86 -53.43
C ASP A 70 40.84 7.23 -53.40
N TYR A 71 40.80 5.90 -53.25
CA TYR A 71 39.55 5.16 -53.25
C TYR A 71 38.69 5.41 -51.99
N ILE A 72 39.30 5.77 -50.86
CA ILE A 72 38.55 6.15 -49.65
C ILE A 72 37.76 7.43 -49.92
N THR A 73 38.42 8.43 -50.52
CA THR A 73 37.76 9.69 -50.90
C THR A 73 36.66 9.46 -51.95
N GLU A 74 36.86 8.55 -52.90
CA GLU A 74 35.82 8.15 -53.85
C GLU A 74 34.57 7.59 -53.16
N ILE A 75 34.74 6.75 -52.12
CA ILE A 75 33.61 6.22 -51.34
C ILE A 75 32.94 7.33 -50.53
N LYS A 76 33.70 8.22 -49.88
CA LYS A 76 33.13 9.37 -49.14
C LYS A 76 32.26 10.27 -50.03
N ASN A 77 32.64 10.42 -51.29
CA ASN A 77 31.93 11.24 -52.28
C ASN A 77 30.89 10.45 -53.10
N SER A 78 30.72 9.15 -52.84
CA SER A 78 29.80 8.27 -53.58
C SER A 78 28.35 8.67 -53.34
N LYS A 79 27.56 8.75 -54.42
CA LYS A 79 26.10 8.98 -54.35
C LYS A 79 25.31 7.73 -53.93
N ASN A 80 25.96 6.57 -53.88
CA ASN A 80 25.32 5.28 -53.60
C ASN A 80 25.09 5.02 -52.10
N LYS A 81 25.40 6.00 -51.23
CA LYS A 81 25.28 5.90 -49.76
C LYS A 81 26.13 4.78 -49.14
N GLU A 82 27.17 4.34 -49.85
CA GLU A 82 28.20 3.46 -49.32
C GLU A 82 28.97 4.19 -48.22
N LYS A 83 29.33 3.49 -47.15
CA LYS A 83 30.19 4.03 -46.09
C LYS A 83 31.61 3.50 -46.29
N VAL A 84 32.59 4.29 -45.87
CA VAL A 84 34.00 3.87 -45.87
C VAL A 84 34.17 2.55 -45.11
N PHE A 85 33.51 2.43 -43.97
CA PHE A 85 33.39 1.19 -43.23
C PHE A 85 32.06 1.15 -42.46
N TYR A 86 31.78 0.00 -41.87
CA TYR A 86 30.57 -0.26 -41.09
C TYR A 86 30.98 -0.80 -39.73
N GLU A 87 30.27 -0.39 -38.69
CA GLU A 87 30.49 -0.86 -37.32
C GLU A 87 29.29 -1.69 -36.86
N ASN A 88 29.55 -2.82 -36.21
CA ASN A 88 28.58 -3.44 -35.31
C ASN A 88 29.09 -3.41 -33.88
N VAL A 89 28.17 -3.15 -32.95
CA VAL A 89 28.40 -3.28 -31.51
C VAL A 89 27.61 -4.48 -31.03
N VAL A 90 28.31 -5.43 -30.42
CA VAL A 90 27.75 -6.70 -29.94
C VAL A 90 27.87 -6.76 -28.42
N GLN A 91 26.76 -6.94 -27.71
CA GLN A 91 26.73 -7.01 -26.26
C GLN A 91 25.89 -8.22 -25.83
N ILE A 92 26.32 -8.89 -24.76
CA ILE A 92 25.58 -9.97 -24.12
C ILE A 92 25.13 -9.47 -22.75
N GLY A 93 23.82 -9.56 -22.50
CA GLY A 93 23.21 -9.10 -21.26
C GLY A 93 23.07 -7.58 -21.16
N SER A 94 22.79 -7.13 -19.95
CA SER A 94 22.59 -5.73 -19.58
C SER A 94 23.42 -5.35 -18.35
N LYS A 95 23.43 -4.07 -17.98
CA LYS A 95 24.09 -3.60 -16.75
C LYS A 95 23.55 -4.29 -15.48
N ASN A 96 22.35 -4.86 -15.52
CA ASN A 96 21.72 -5.47 -14.34
C ASN A 96 22.07 -6.96 -14.20
N ASP A 97 22.41 -7.65 -15.29
CA ASP A 97 22.64 -9.10 -15.30
C ASP A 97 24.07 -9.48 -15.72
N THR A 98 24.82 -8.56 -16.33
CA THR A 98 26.18 -8.76 -16.86
C THR A 98 27.00 -7.50 -16.64
N ALA A 99 26.87 -6.88 -15.46
CA ALA A 99 27.73 -5.77 -15.06
C ALA A 99 29.20 -6.20 -15.10
N VAL A 100 30.09 -5.35 -15.60
CA VAL A 100 31.54 -5.64 -15.57
C VAL A 100 32.01 -5.93 -14.14
N VAL A 101 31.60 -5.13 -13.16
CA VAL A 101 32.01 -5.26 -11.75
C VAL A 101 30.85 -5.46 -10.78
N ASP A 102 31.15 -6.04 -9.62
CA ASP A 102 30.29 -6.07 -8.45
C ASP A 102 30.35 -4.75 -7.65
N GLU A 103 29.63 -4.71 -6.52
CA GLU A 103 29.59 -3.56 -5.59
C GLU A 103 30.95 -3.23 -4.94
N ASN A 104 31.95 -4.12 -5.07
CA ASN A 104 33.30 -3.96 -4.54
C ASN A 104 34.34 -3.73 -5.66
N ASP A 105 33.91 -3.30 -6.84
CA ASP A 105 34.75 -3.05 -8.03
C ASP A 105 35.53 -4.28 -8.53
N ARG A 106 35.09 -5.50 -8.22
CA ARG A 106 35.70 -6.73 -8.72
C ARG A 106 34.97 -7.24 -9.94
N MET A 107 35.70 -7.74 -10.94
CA MET A 107 35.10 -8.28 -12.16
C MET A 107 34.12 -9.43 -11.84
N THR A 108 32.94 -9.39 -12.44
CA THR A 108 31.91 -10.39 -12.20
C THR A 108 32.14 -11.65 -13.04
N GLU A 109 31.74 -12.81 -12.51
CA GLU A 109 31.78 -14.08 -13.25
C GLU A 109 30.95 -14.02 -14.54
N GLU A 110 29.82 -13.32 -14.50
CA GLU A 110 28.94 -13.16 -15.66
C GLU A 110 29.59 -12.31 -16.76
N ALA A 111 30.33 -11.26 -16.39
CA ALA A 111 31.11 -10.48 -17.33
C ALA A 111 32.25 -11.29 -17.96
N GLU A 112 32.94 -12.14 -17.18
CA GLU A 112 33.97 -13.03 -17.72
C GLU A 112 33.41 -14.06 -18.70
N LYS A 113 32.25 -14.66 -18.40
CA LYS A 113 31.56 -15.57 -19.32
C LYS A 113 31.17 -14.86 -20.61
N ALA A 114 30.58 -13.67 -20.52
CA ALA A 114 30.23 -12.86 -21.69
C ALA A 114 31.46 -12.49 -22.52
N ALA A 115 32.56 -12.09 -21.87
CA ALA A 115 33.83 -11.78 -22.53
C ALA A 115 34.39 -12.99 -23.31
N LYS A 116 34.35 -14.20 -22.74
CA LYS A 116 34.76 -15.44 -23.43
C LYS A 116 33.92 -15.72 -24.68
N VAL A 117 32.60 -15.51 -24.60
CA VAL A 117 31.71 -15.65 -25.76
C VAL A 117 32.07 -14.63 -26.84
N LEU A 118 32.22 -13.35 -26.48
CA LEU A 118 32.55 -12.27 -27.41
C LEU A 118 33.94 -12.46 -28.05
N GLU A 119 34.91 -12.97 -27.30
CA GLU A 119 36.23 -13.34 -27.80
C GLU A 119 36.15 -14.44 -28.86
N LYS A 120 35.45 -15.54 -28.58
CA LYS A 120 35.27 -16.63 -29.56
C LYS A 120 34.50 -16.16 -30.80
N TYR A 121 33.51 -15.27 -30.61
CA TYR A 121 32.78 -14.66 -31.70
C TYR A 121 33.69 -13.79 -32.59
N ALA A 122 34.57 -12.98 -31.98
CA ALA A 122 35.52 -12.13 -32.69
C ALA A 122 36.52 -12.96 -33.51
N GLN A 123 37.10 -13.99 -32.89
CA GLN A 123 38.13 -14.84 -33.52
C GLN A 123 37.61 -15.60 -34.75
N THR A 124 36.34 -16.01 -34.73
CA THR A 124 35.72 -16.78 -35.82
C THR A 124 35.00 -15.90 -36.85
N PHE A 125 35.00 -14.57 -36.66
CA PHE A 125 34.20 -13.67 -37.49
C PHE A 125 34.62 -13.68 -38.96
N GLN A 126 35.92 -13.58 -39.25
CA GLN A 126 36.42 -13.44 -40.61
C GLN A 126 36.15 -14.69 -41.47
N GLU A 127 36.23 -15.88 -40.87
CA GLU A 127 35.97 -17.17 -41.54
C GLU A 127 34.53 -17.29 -42.02
N ARG A 128 33.58 -16.85 -41.18
CA ARG A 128 32.14 -16.89 -41.49
C ARG A 128 31.68 -15.72 -42.35
N ASN A 129 32.48 -14.66 -42.42
CA ASN A 129 32.20 -13.42 -43.14
C ASN A 129 33.32 -13.08 -44.13
N PRO A 130 33.61 -13.93 -45.13
CA PRO A 130 34.78 -13.78 -45.99
C PRO A 130 34.79 -12.48 -46.81
N ASN A 131 33.61 -11.89 -47.07
CA ASN A 131 33.48 -10.63 -47.82
C ASN A 131 33.33 -9.39 -46.92
N LEU A 132 33.42 -9.53 -45.60
CA LEU A 132 33.44 -8.42 -44.65
C LEU A 132 34.83 -8.42 -44.00
N TYR A 133 35.73 -7.61 -44.53
CA TYR A 133 37.10 -7.53 -44.04
C TYR A 133 37.13 -6.79 -42.70
N LEU A 134 37.38 -7.51 -41.61
CA LEU A 134 37.44 -6.99 -40.26
C LEU A 134 38.80 -6.34 -40.02
N PHE A 135 38.85 -5.02 -39.89
CA PHE A 135 40.12 -4.27 -39.76
C PHE A 135 40.30 -3.66 -38.36
N ASN A 136 39.23 -3.54 -37.57
CA ASN A 136 39.32 -3.12 -36.18
C ASN A 136 38.30 -3.89 -35.33
N CYS A 137 38.74 -4.49 -34.23
CA CYS A 137 37.91 -5.31 -33.36
C CYS A 137 38.39 -5.21 -31.91
N VAL A 138 37.56 -4.64 -31.04
CA VAL A 138 37.93 -4.32 -29.65
C VAL A 138 36.81 -4.72 -28.71
N LEU A 139 37.14 -5.50 -27.67
CA LEU A 139 36.28 -5.80 -26.53
C LEU A 139 36.50 -4.73 -25.46
N HIS A 140 35.43 -4.04 -25.08
CA HIS A 140 35.41 -3.12 -23.95
C HIS A 140 34.92 -3.83 -22.68
N MET A 141 35.73 -3.76 -21.64
CA MET A 141 35.49 -4.22 -20.27
C MET A 141 35.58 -3.06 -19.26
N ASP A 142 35.67 -1.83 -19.74
CA ASP A 142 35.86 -0.60 -18.96
C ASP A 142 34.62 0.29 -18.89
N GLU A 143 33.48 -0.21 -19.39
CA GLU A 143 32.17 0.44 -19.32
C GLU A 143 31.21 -0.39 -18.45
N ALA A 144 29.90 -0.12 -18.52
CA ALA A 144 28.92 -0.78 -17.65
C ALA A 144 28.74 -2.28 -17.95
N THR A 145 28.87 -2.69 -19.21
CA THR A 145 28.62 -4.07 -19.67
C THR A 145 29.65 -4.44 -20.75
N PRO A 146 30.19 -5.68 -20.74
CA PRO A 146 31.09 -6.15 -21.79
C PRO A 146 30.46 -6.04 -23.18
N HIS A 147 31.14 -5.37 -24.11
CA HIS A 147 30.67 -5.26 -25.48
C HIS A 147 31.82 -5.16 -26.48
N LEU A 148 31.57 -5.67 -27.68
CA LEU A 148 32.53 -5.78 -28.76
C LEU A 148 32.21 -4.76 -29.84
N HIS A 149 33.18 -3.93 -30.20
CA HIS A 149 33.16 -3.10 -31.39
C HIS A 149 33.81 -3.84 -32.55
N MET A 150 33.11 -3.95 -33.68
CA MET A 150 33.59 -4.63 -34.88
C MET A 150 33.43 -3.73 -36.09
N ASP A 151 34.55 -3.18 -36.58
CA ASP A 151 34.60 -2.33 -37.75
C ASP A 151 35.11 -3.12 -38.96
N TYR A 152 34.32 -3.14 -40.03
CA TYR A 152 34.60 -3.92 -41.24
C TYR A 152 34.33 -3.15 -42.53
N ILE A 153 35.05 -3.57 -43.58
CA ILE A 153 34.93 -3.07 -44.94
C ILE A 153 34.27 -4.17 -45.79
N PRO A 154 33.12 -3.91 -46.43
CA PRO A 154 32.54 -4.88 -47.35
C PRO A 154 33.33 -4.93 -48.65
N VAL A 155 33.72 -6.12 -49.08
CA VAL A 155 34.50 -6.35 -50.30
C VAL A 155 33.64 -7.16 -51.27
N ALA A 156 33.36 -6.59 -52.44
CA ALA A 156 32.53 -7.24 -53.44
C ALA A 156 33.26 -7.31 -54.79
N HIS A 157 33.26 -8.50 -55.39
CA HIS A 157 34.04 -8.80 -56.61
C HIS A 157 33.17 -8.84 -57.88
N GLY A 158 33.80 -8.97 -59.05
CA GLY A 158 33.12 -9.30 -60.32
C GLY A 158 32.28 -8.15 -60.90
N TYR A 159 32.73 -6.90 -60.79
CA TYR A 159 32.12 -5.78 -61.52
C TYR A 159 32.69 -5.70 -62.95
N LYS A 160 31.80 -5.60 -63.96
CA LYS A 160 32.20 -5.55 -65.38
C LYS A 160 32.65 -4.17 -65.86
N SER A 161 32.17 -3.11 -65.21
CA SER A 161 32.58 -1.74 -65.46
C SER A 161 33.42 -1.24 -64.28
N GLY A 162 34.20 -0.17 -64.44
CA GLY A 162 34.99 0.42 -63.36
C GLY A 162 36.03 -0.53 -62.74
N MET A 163 36.31 -0.36 -61.44
CA MET A 163 37.09 -1.33 -60.66
C MET A 163 36.33 -2.65 -60.52
N GLU A 164 37.05 -3.76 -60.65
CA GLU A 164 36.50 -5.13 -60.58
C GLU A 164 36.07 -5.53 -59.17
N THR A 165 36.84 -5.10 -58.17
CA THR A 165 36.53 -5.22 -56.74
C THR A 165 36.15 -3.85 -56.18
N ARG A 166 35.08 -3.78 -55.38
CA ARG A 166 34.53 -2.51 -54.84
C ARG A 166 33.98 -2.66 -53.42
N ASN A 167 33.89 -1.53 -52.71
CA ASN A 167 33.14 -1.45 -51.47
C ASN A 167 31.64 -1.46 -51.76
N SER A 168 30.95 -2.56 -51.45
CA SER A 168 29.50 -2.67 -51.59
C SER A 168 28.92 -3.70 -50.63
N LEU A 169 28.28 -3.24 -49.55
CA LEU A 169 27.70 -4.13 -48.54
C LEU A 169 26.68 -5.11 -49.13
N THR A 170 25.73 -4.61 -49.92
CA THR A 170 24.67 -5.45 -50.50
C THR A 170 25.25 -6.56 -51.38
N LYS A 171 26.19 -6.23 -52.28
CA LYS A 171 26.78 -7.24 -53.17
C LYS A 171 27.71 -8.20 -52.41
N ALA A 172 28.46 -7.71 -51.42
CA ALA A 172 29.30 -8.55 -50.55
C ALA A 172 28.46 -9.60 -49.81
N LEU A 173 27.33 -9.19 -49.22
CA LEU A 173 26.39 -10.11 -48.57
C LEU A 173 25.76 -11.09 -49.57
N GLN A 174 25.35 -10.64 -50.76
CA GLN A 174 24.83 -11.54 -51.80
C GLN A 174 25.87 -12.60 -52.22
N GLN A 175 27.15 -12.22 -52.32
CA GLN A 175 28.25 -13.13 -52.62
C GLN A 175 28.54 -14.12 -51.48
N MET A 176 28.09 -13.83 -50.25
CA MET A 176 28.11 -14.77 -49.13
C MET A 176 26.84 -15.64 -49.05
N GLY A 177 25.94 -15.55 -50.04
CA GLY A 177 24.75 -16.39 -50.15
C GLY A 177 23.49 -15.81 -49.52
N PHE A 178 23.47 -14.52 -49.16
CA PHE A 178 22.23 -13.88 -48.68
C PHE A 178 21.33 -13.46 -49.85
N ASP A 179 20.05 -13.83 -49.75
CA ASP A 179 19.05 -13.54 -50.78
C ASP A 179 18.86 -12.04 -50.97
N LYS A 180 18.57 -11.67 -52.22
CA LYS A 180 18.23 -10.30 -52.58
C LYS A 180 17.03 -9.80 -51.77
N ALA A 181 17.09 -8.54 -51.36
CA ALA A 181 16.02 -7.91 -50.61
C ALA A 181 14.64 -8.07 -51.27
N LYS A 182 13.67 -8.61 -50.51
CA LYS A 182 12.26 -8.69 -50.90
C LYS A 182 11.44 -7.53 -50.33
N SER A 183 11.88 -6.97 -49.21
CA SER A 183 11.28 -5.79 -48.59
C SER A 183 12.29 -5.03 -47.73
N ARG A 184 11.89 -3.89 -47.17
CA ARG A 184 12.73 -3.15 -46.20
C ARG A 184 13.10 -4.00 -44.98
N ASN A 185 12.21 -4.90 -44.55
CA ASN A 185 12.38 -5.73 -43.36
C ASN A 185 12.90 -7.14 -43.67
N GLU A 186 13.00 -7.49 -44.95
CA GLU A 186 13.52 -8.76 -45.44
C GLU A 186 14.59 -8.47 -46.49
N ASN A 187 15.80 -8.17 -46.00
CA ASN A 187 16.97 -7.84 -46.81
C ASN A 187 18.22 -8.59 -46.34
N GLU A 188 19.29 -8.50 -47.13
CA GLU A 188 20.55 -9.20 -46.91
C GLU A 188 21.14 -8.92 -45.52
N THR A 189 21.07 -7.67 -45.06
CA THR A 189 21.63 -7.26 -43.76
C THR A 189 20.83 -7.85 -42.61
N VAL A 190 19.50 -7.90 -42.72
CA VAL A 190 18.63 -8.51 -41.70
C VAL A 190 18.87 -10.02 -41.63
N ALA A 191 18.94 -10.70 -42.77
CA ALA A 191 19.21 -12.13 -42.83
C ALA A 191 20.61 -12.46 -42.27
N TRP A 192 21.61 -11.65 -42.61
CA TRP A 192 22.96 -11.76 -42.06
C TRP A 192 22.99 -11.56 -40.54
N GLN A 193 22.41 -10.47 -40.03
CA GLN A 193 22.35 -10.21 -38.58
C GLN A 193 21.60 -11.32 -37.83
N LYS A 194 20.58 -11.93 -38.44
CA LYS A 194 19.89 -13.08 -37.87
C LYS A 194 20.83 -14.28 -37.73
N ARG A 195 21.57 -14.64 -38.78
CA ARG A 195 22.58 -15.72 -38.74
C ARG A 195 23.64 -15.45 -37.66
N GLU A 196 24.12 -14.21 -37.55
CA GLU A 196 25.11 -13.84 -36.52
C GLU A 196 24.55 -13.96 -35.10
N ARG A 197 23.29 -13.55 -34.87
CA ARG A 197 22.62 -13.71 -33.57
C ARG A 197 22.38 -15.16 -33.21
N GLU A 198 22.03 -16.01 -34.18
CA GLU A 198 21.88 -17.46 -33.98
C GLU A 198 23.20 -18.07 -33.54
N TYR A 199 24.31 -17.75 -34.23
CA TYR A 199 25.64 -18.24 -33.85
C TYR A 199 26.07 -17.74 -32.46
N LEU A 200 25.86 -16.46 -32.14
CA LEU A 200 26.12 -15.94 -30.79
C LEU A 200 25.28 -16.66 -29.72
N THR A 201 24.03 -17.00 -30.02
CA THR A 201 23.15 -17.74 -29.11
C THR A 201 23.71 -19.14 -28.82
N GLU A 202 24.27 -19.81 -29.83
CA GLU A 202 24.96 -21.10 -29.66
C GLU A 202 26.20 -20.95 -28.76
N LEU A 203 27.05 -19.95 -29.01
CA LEU A 203 28.22 -19.69 -28.18
C LEU A 203 27.85 -19.36 -26.72
N CYS A 204 26.78 -18.59 -26.51
CA CYS A 204 26.23 -18.33 -25.18
C CYS A 204 25.82 -19.63 -24.48
N ARG A 205 25.11 -20.52 -25.19
CA ARG A 205 24.68 -21.82 -24.64
C ARG A 205 25.86 -22.70 -24.24
N GLU A 206 26.94 -22.71 -25.02
CA GLU A 206 28.18 -23.44 -24.68
C GLU A 206 28.83 -22.94 -23.38
N GLN A 207 28.68 -21.65 -23.06
CA GLN A 207 29.16 -21.04 -21.81
C GLN A 207 28.13 -21.06 -20.68
N GLY A 208 27.00 -21.77 -20.85
CA GLY A 208 25.93 -21.87 -19.85
C GLY A 208 25.10 -20.59 -19.71
N ILE A 209 25.13 -19.69 -20.70
CA ILE A 209 24.32 -18.47 -20.73
C ILE A 209 23.01 -18.76 -21.48
N GLU A 210 21.90 -18.71 -20.76
CA GLU A 210 20.56 -18.78 -21.35
C GLU A 210 20.20 -17.44 -22.00
N ILE A 211 19.72 -17.47 -23.26
CA ILE A 211 19.35 -16.26 -24.01
C ILE A 211 17.85 -16.20 -24.23
N ASP A 212 17.24 -15.10 -23.78
CA ASP A 212 15.86 -14.75 -24.06
C ASP A 212 15.78 -13.97 -25.38
N VAL A 213 15.04 -14.52 -26.36
CA VAL A 213 14.79 -13.85 -27.63
C VAL A 213 13.66 -12.83 -27.44
N LEU A 214 14.03 -11.59 -27.09
CA LEU A 214 13.10 -10.47 -27.17
C LEU A 214 12.75 -10.22 -28.65
N GLY A 215 11.45 -10.14 -28.96
CA GLY A 215 10.93 -10.06 -30.33
C GLY A 215 11.67 -9.07 -31.22
N VAL A 216 11.87 -9.47 -32.49
CA VAL A 216 12.79 -8.89 -33.51
C VAL A 216 12.47 -7.43 -33.94
N SER A 217 11.49 -6.77 -33.31
CA SER A 217 11.03 -5.44 -33.69
C SER A 217 11.22 -4.45 -32.54
N ARG A 218 12.44 -3.94 -32.38
CA ARG A 218 12.66 -2.67 -31.70
C ARG A 218 13.41 -1.72 -32.61
N ASP A 219 12.95 -0.48 -32.69
CA ASP A 219 13.69 0.61 -33.27
C ASP A 219 14.96 0.84 -32.42
N ASN A 220 16.13 0.80 -33.05
CA ASN A 220 17.39 1.05 -32.38
C ASN A 220 17.47 2.54 -31.98
N LEU A 221 17.40 2.83 -30.67
CA LEU A 221 17.70 4.16 -30.15
C LEU A 221 19.22 4.39 -30.15
N THR A 222 19.66 5.56 -30.60
CA THR A 222 21.06 5.99 -30.47
C THR A 222 21.42 6.16 -28.99
N LEU A 223 22.71 6.09 -28.62
CA LEU A 223 23.15 6.24 -27.22
C LEU A 223 22.61 7.53 -26.52
N PRO A 224 22.54 8.71 -27.18
CA PRO A 224 21.87 9.87 -26.61
C PRO A 224 20.37 9.66 -26.39
N GLU A 225 19.66 9.07 -27.35
CA GLU A 225 18.23 8.76 -27.22
C GLU A 225 17.96 7.72 -26.12
N TYR A 226 18.84 6.72 -25.99
CA TYR A 226 18.82 5.77 -24.88
C TYR A 226 19.08 6.45 -23.54
N LYS A 227 20.06 7.36 -23.43
CA LYS A 227 20.31 8.14 -22.21
C LYS A 227 19.11 9.02 -21.83
N VAL A 228 18.44 9.64 -22.81
CA VAL A 228 17.22 10.41 -22.58
C VAL A 228 16.06 9.51 -22.13
N ALA A 229 15.88 8.37 -22.79
CA ALA A 229 14.89 7.37 -22.40
C ALA A 229 15.14 6.84 -20.98
N MET A 230 16.40 6.55 -20.64
CA MET A 230 16.81 6.10 -19.31
C MET A 230 16.61 7.17 -18.25
N ARG A 231 16.93 8.44 -18.51
CA ARG A 231 16.59 9.54 -17.57
C ARG A 231 15.08 9.64 -17.35
N LYS A 232 14.28 9.39 -18.38
CA LYS A 232 12.83 9.36 -18.26
C LYS A 232 12.35 8.17 -17.44
N VAL A 233 12.99 7.02 -17.58
CA VAL A 233 12.74 5.83 -16.75
C VAL A 233 13.13 6.12 -15.29
N GLU A 234 14.32 6.66 -15.03
CA GLU A 234 14.78 7.04 -13.68
C GLU A 234 13.82 8.05 -13.02
N SER A 235 13.34 9.05 -13.77
CA SER A 235 12.35 10.01 -13.26
C SER A 235 11.00 9.36 -12.95
N LEU A 236 10.60 8.32 -13.69
CA LEU A 236 9.38 7.55 -13.44
C LEU A 236 9.56 6.60 -12.25
N GLU A 237 10.74 6.01 -12.10
CA GLU A 237 11.10 5.18 -10.94
C GLU A 237 11.10 6.02 -9.65
N GLU A 238 11.69 7.22 -9.67
CA GLU A 238 11.66 8.14 -8.51
C GLU A 238 10.23 8.56 -8.14
N GLN A 239 9.35 8.75 -9.14
CA GLN A 239 7.93 9.00 -8.90
C GLN A 239 7.23 7.77 -8.31
N ALA A 240 7.56 6.57 -8.79
CA ALA A 240 7.01 5.32 -8.26
C ALA A 240 7.44 5.07 -6.81
N ASP A 241 8.68 5.38 -6.46
CA ASP A 241 9.19 5.28 -5.09
C ASP A 241 8.50 6.27 -4.14
N LYS A 242 8.29 7.53 -4.57
CA LYS A 242 7.50 8.51 -3.79
C LYS A 242 6.06 8.06 -3.58
N ILE A 243 5.43 7.46 -4.60
CA ILE A 243 4.06 6.91 -4.47
C ILE A 243 4.06 5.73 -3.49
N LYS A 244 5.09 4.88 -3.53
CA LYS A 244 5.22 3.74 -2.61
C LYS A 244 5.42 4.21 -1.16
N GLU A 245 6.23 5.24 -0.93
CA GLU A 245 6.43 5.86 0.38
C GLU A 245 5.12 6.45 0.92
N ASN A 246 4.42 7.26 0.11
CA ASN A 246 3.10 7.81 0.46
C ASN A 246 2.07 6.71 0.79
N ASN A 247 2.05 5.61 0.03
CA ASN A 247 1.16 4.48 0.29
C ASN A 247 1.51 3.76 1.60
N MET A 248 2.80 3.67 1.96
CA MET A 248 3.23 3.11 3.24
C MET A 248 2.81 3.99 4.41
N GLU A 249 2.94 5.32 4.29
CA GLU A 249 2.46 6.28 5.29
C GLU A 249 0.94 6.19 5.46
N GLN A 250 0.17 6.22 4.38
CA GLN A 250 -1.28 6.04 4.41
C GLN A 250 -1.70 4.69 5.02
N SER A 251 -0.94 3.62 4.77
CA SER A 251 -1.16 2.31 5.39
C SER A 251 -0.91 2.34 6.91
N HIS A 252 0.08 3.11 7.35
CA HIS A 252 0.35 3.32 8.77
C HIS A 252 -0.77 4.12 9.44
N GLU A 253 -1.20 5.24 8.86
CA GLU A 253 -2.33 6.03 9.35
C GLU A 253 -3.63 5.21 9.42
N ASN A 254 -3.93 4.44 8.37
CA ASN A 254 -5.09 3.54 8.38
C ASN A 254 -5.03 2.48 9.50
N ARG A 255 -3.83 1.99 9.84
CA ARG A 255 -3.66 1.09 11.00
C ARG A 255 -3.91 1.80 12.31
N GLN A 256 -3.42 3.03 12.46
CA GLN A 256 -3.69 3.84 13.66
C GLN A 256 -5.18 4.14 13.82
N LEU A 257 -5.84 4.58 12.76
CA LEU A 257 -7.29 4.84 12.75
C LEU A 257 -8.10 3.58 13.09
N LYS A 258 -7.68 2.39 12.60
CA LYS A 258 -8.30 1.12 12.99
C LYS A 258 -8.15 0.80 14.48
N ILE A 259 -7.01 1.12 15.08
CA ILE A 259 -6.77 0.93 16.53
C ILE A 259 -7.65 1.90 17.32
N GLU A 260 -7.74 3.17 16.89
CA GLU A 260 -8.58 4.18 17.53
C GLU A 260 -10.07 3.84 17.43
N ALA A 261 -10.52 3.39 16.26
CA ALA A 261 -11.89 2.92 16.05
C ALA A 261 -12.24 1.73 16.96
N ARG A 262 -11.30 0.80 17.19
CA ARG A 262 -11.50 -0.30 18.16
C ARG A 262 -11.65 0.21 19.58
N LYS A 263 -10.83 1.19 20.01
CA LYS A 263 -10.95 1.79 21.34
C LYS A 263 -12.31 2.47 21.52
N LEU A 264 -12.73 3.26 20.53
CA LEU A 264 -14.04 3.92 20.55
C LEU A 264 -15.19 2.91 20.61
N ASN A 265 -15.10 1.79 19.89
CA ASN A 265 -16.11 0.73 19.99
C ASN A 265 -16.18 0.14 21.40
N THR A 266 -15.04 -0.11 22.05
CA THR A 266 -15.03 -0.59 23.44
C THR A 266 -15.63 0.45 24.39
N ASP A 267 -15.34 1.73 24.20
CA ASP A 267 -15.95 2.81 24.99
C ASP A 267 -17.47 2.87 24.80
N VAL A 268 -17.95 2.66 23.57
CA VAL A 268 -19.40 2.59 23.27
C VAL A 268 -20.05 1.40 23.96
N GLU A 269 -19.45 0.20 23.91
CA GLU A 269 -19.96 -0.99 24.62
C GLU A 269 -20.08 -0.73 26.13
N GLN A 270 -19.07 -0.11 26.75
CA GLN A 270 -19.12 0.24 28.17
C GLN A 270 -20.22 1.29 28.49
N LEU A 271 -20.46 2.23 27.59
CA LEU A 271 -21.55 3.20 27.74
C LEU A 271 -22.92 2.56 27.58
N GLU A 272 -23.08 1.60 26.67
CA GLU A 272 -24.30 0.82 26.51
C GLU A 272 -24.60 -0.02 27.76
N GLU A 273 -23.61 -0.70 28.34
CA GLU A 273 -23.75 -1.43 29.60
C GLU A 273 -24.21 -0.53 30.74
N ARG A 274 -23.59 0.65 30.89
CA ARG A 274 -23.99 1.64 31.90
C ARG A 274 -25.40 2.18 31.68
N ALA A 275 -25.80 2.37 30.42
CA ALA A 275 -27.15 2.82 30.10
C ALA A 275 -28.20 1.78 30.53
N VAL A 276 -27.94 0.49 30.27
CA VAL A 276 -28.80 -0.61 30.72
C VAL A 276 -28.90 -0.66 32.24
N GLU A 277 -27.77 -0.51 32.94
CA GLU A 277 -27.75 -0.47 34.40
C GLU A 277 -28.59 0.69 34.95
N LEU A 278 -28.43 1.89 34.40
CA LEU A 278 -29.20 3.07 34.79
C LEU A 278 -30.69 2.89 34.50
N THR A 279 -31.07 2.31 33.36
CA THR A 279 -32.47 2.00 33.05
C THR A 279 -33.07 1.04 34.07
N GLY A 280 -32.34 -0.01 34.47
CA GLY A 280 -32.79 -0.91 35.53
C GLY A 280 -32.93 -0.22 36.89
N GLN A 281 -32.05 0.73 37.22
CA GLN A 281 -32.18 1.55 38.42
C GLN A 281 -33.42 2.47 38.36
N ILE A 282 -33.72 3.06 37.20
CA ILE A 282 -34.91 3.88 36.98
C ILE A 282 -36.17 3.04 37.17
N GLU A 283 -36.27 1.87 36.54
CA GLU A 283 -37.44 0.97 36.71
C GLU A 283 -37.62 0.57 38.20
N LEU A 284 -36.53 0.31 38.91
CA LEU A 284 -36.58 0.03 40.35
C LEU A 284 -37.06 1.25 41.17
N LEU A 285 -36.67 2.46 40.77
CA LEU A 285 -37.12 3.69 41.40
C LEU A 285 -38.59 3.98 41.08
N GLU A 286 -39.03 3.77 39.85
CA GLU A 286 -40.42 3.93 39.41
C GLU A 286 -41.34 2.91 40.12
N THR A 287 -40.90 1.66 40.28
CA THR A 287 -41.66 0.65 41.04
C THR A 287 -41.75 1.03 42.52
N LYS A 288 -40.66 1.49 43.13
CA LYS A 288 -40.68 2.02 44.50
C LYS A 288 -41.53 3.28 44.63
N GLU A 289 -41.48 4.18 43.66
CA GLU A 289 -42.32 5.38 43.62
C GLU A 289 -43.79 4.99 43.54
N LYS A 290 -44.14 4.02 42.69
CA LYS A 290 -45.50 3.48 42.60
C LYS A 290 -45.93 2.82 43.91
N GLU A 291 -45.09 2.01 44.55
CA GLU A 291 -45.37 1.45 45.87
C GLU A 291 -45.55 2.55 46.93
N GLN A 292 -44.73 3.60 46.89
CA GLN A 292 -44.87 4.75 47.78
C GLN A 292 -46.14 5.54 47.47
N GLN A 293 -46.53 5.68 46.20
CA GLN A 293 -47.75 6.35 45.78
C GLN A 293 -48.98 5.55 46.21
N GLU A 294 -48.98 4.22 46.02
CA GLU A 294 -50.03 3.34 46.54
C GLU A 294 -50.09 3.37 48.07
N ARG A 295 -48.94 3.48 48.76
CA ARG A 295 -48.92 3.75 50.20
C ARG A 295 -49.49 5.12 50.51
N ILE A 296 -49.13 6.17 49.77
CA ILE A 296 -49.66 7.52 49.93
C ILE A 296 -51.17 7.53 49.70
N ASP A 297 -51.71 6.79 48.73
CA ASP A 297 -53.14 6.69 48.44
C ASP A 297 -53.86 5.86 49.52
N LYS A 298 -53.26 4.75 49.97
CA LYS A 298 -53.74 3.94 51.10
C LYS A 298 -53.76 4.73 52.41
N TYR A 299 -52.75 5.56 52.64
CA TYR A 299 -52.66 6.48 53.78
C TYR A 299 -53.26 7.87 53.44
N GLY A 300 -53.80 8.04 52.23
CA GLY A 300 -54.32 9.26 51.61
C GLY A 300 -55.64 9.72 52.19
N ILE A 301 -56.15 8.94 53.14
CA ILE A 301 -57.12 9.33 54.17
C ILE A 301 -56.57 10.47 55.07
N ARG A 302 -55.34 10.96 54.85
CA ARG A 302 -54.70 11.99 55.69
C ARG A 302 -54.96 13.44 55.35
N THR A 303 -55.44 13.84 54.17
CA THR A 303 -55.91 15.24 54.02
C THR A 303 -57.19 15.45 54.83
N ASP A 304 -58.15 14.53 54.74
CA ASP A 304 -59.36 14.52 55.57
C ASP A 304 -59.04 14.26 57.05
N GLY A 305 -58.06 13.38 57.33
CA GLY A 305 -57.59 13.09 58.68
C GLY A 305 -56.86 14.25 59.36
N ILE A 306 -56.05 15.03 58.63
CA ILE A 306 -55.36 16.22 59.14
C ILE A 306 -56.36 17.33 59.43
N ASP A 307 -57.38 17.53 58.58
CA ASP A 307 -58.45 18.50 58.84
C ASP A 307 -59.34 18.09 60.03
N LYS A 308 -59.59 16.79 60.20
CA LYS A 308 -60.35 16.27 61.35
C LYS A 308 -59.56 16.37 62.65
N ILE A 309 -58.26 16.07 62.62
CA ILE A 309 -57.35 16.22 63.76
C ILE A 309 -57.12 17.70 64.08
N SER A 310 -57.02 18.58 63.09
CA SER A 310 -56.87 20.03 63.29
C SER A 310 -58.13 20.63 63.94
N LYS A 311 -59.33 20.18 63.51
CA LYS A 311 -60.61 20.54 64.14
C LYS A 311 -60.70 20.03 65.58
N GLU A 312 -60.39 18.76 65.83
CA GLU A 312 -60.41 18.14 67.17
C GLU A 312 -59.40 18.79 68.12
N VAL A 313 -58.15 19.03 67.68
CA VAL A 313 -57.12 19.72 68.47
C VAL A 313 -57.52 21.16 68.75
N SER A 314 -58.12 21.88 67.79
CA SER A 314 -58.62 23.25 68.06
C SER A 314 -59.77 23.25 69.07
N ALA A 315 -60.66 22.25 69.03
CA ALA A 315 -61.77 22.10 69.96
C ALA A 315 -61.28 21.74 71.38
N GLU A 316 -60.29 20.84 71.49
CA GLU A 316 -59.66 20.47 72.77
C GLU A 316 -58.84 21.63 73.37
N VAL A 317 -58.11 22.40 72.55
CA VAL A 317 -57.41 23.62 72.99
C VAL A 317 -58.41 24.68 73.48
N LYS A 318 -59.59 24.80 72.86
CA LYS A 318 -60.65 25.72 73.30
C LYS A 318 -61.28 25.30 74.63
N ASN A 319 -61.53 24.00 74.81
CA ASN A 319 -62.03 23.43 76.07
C ASN A 319 -61.01 23.59 77.22
N VAL A 320 -59.72 23.39 76.95
CA VAL A 320 -58.64 23.57 77.94
C VAL A 320 -58.43 25.05 78.29
N LYS A 321 -58.53 25.98 77.32
CA LYS A 321 -58.52 27.43 77.60
C LYS A 321 -59.71 27.88 78.46
N ALA A 322 -60.89 27.25 78.31
CA ALA A 322 -62.06 27.55 79.14
C ALA A 322 -61.95 26.97 80.56
N ALA A 323 -61.19 25.88 80.75
CA ALA A 323 -60.93 25.27 82.05
C ALA A 323 -59.80 25.96 82.85
N ALA A 324 -59.02 26.82 82.22
CA ALA A 324 -57.96 27.60 82.86
C ALA A 324 -58.55 28.81 83.61
N THR A 325 -58.60 28.73 84.95
CA THR A 325 -59.06 29.84 85.80
C THR A 325 -57.87 30.70 86.23
N PRO A 326 -57.82 32.00 85.87
CA PRO A 326 -56.78 32.89 86.36
C PRO A 326 -57.06 33.25 87.83
N ILE A 327 -56.04 33.13 88.68
CA ILE A 327 -56.09 33.54 90.09
C ILE A 327 -55.22 34.78 90.24
N LYS A 328 -55.82 35.91 90.64
CA LYS A 328 -55.07 37.14 90.92
C LYS A 328 -54.27 36.97 92.22
N SER A 329 -52.96 37.23 92.14
CA SER A 329 -52.07 37.27 93.31
C SER A 329 -52.41 38.46 94.19
N ILE A 330 -52.62 38.23 95.50
CA ILE A 330 -52.88 39.29 96.49
C ILE A 330 -51.56 39.84 97.09
N PHE A 331 -50.41 39.24 96.75
CA PHE A 331 -49.08 39.73 97.14
C PHE A 331 -48.10 39.63 95.95
N GLY A 332 -48.08 40.64 95.09
CA GLY A 332 -46.90 41.12 94.34
C GLY A 332 -46.01 40.13 93.56
N GLY A 333 -46.51 39.01 93.07
CA GLY A 333 -45.76 38.06 92.22
C GLY A 333 -46.58 37.58 91.02
N GLU A 334 -45.90 37.26 89.91
CA GLU A 334 -46.45 36.99 88.56
C GLU A 334 -47.67 36.03 88.52
N GLU A 335 -48.58 36.25 87.57
CA GLU A 335 -49.78 35.42 87.34
C GLU A 335 -49.40 33.97 87.00
N TYR A 336 -50.02 32.99 87.68
CA TYR A 336 -49.84 31.57 87.38
C TYR A 336 -51.18 30.85 87.15
N VAL A 337 -51.18 29.90 86.21
CA VAL A 337 -52.33 29.07 85.84
C VAL A 337 -52.17 27.68 86.47
N LYS A 338 -53.18 27.22 87.25
CA LYS A 338 -53.21 25.84 87.78
C LYS A 338 -53.86 24.90 86.76
N VAL A 339 -53.05 24.05 86.11
CA VAL A 339 -53.53 22.93 85.27
C VAL A 339 -53.23 21.61 85.98
N LYS A 340 -54.17 20.65 85.97
CA LYS A 340 -53.95 19.33 86.58
C LYS A 340 -52.76 18.61 85.91
N LYS A 341 -51.89 17.97 86.71
CA LYS A 341 -50.64 17.32 86.21
C LYS A 341 -50.89 16.28 85.11
N SER A 342 -52.01 15.55 85.18
CA SER A 342 -52.43 14.59 84.15
C SER A 342 -52.82 15.26 82.82
N GLU A 343 -53.41 16.46 82.88
CA GLU A 343 -53.76 17.24 81.70
C GLU A 343 -52.54 17.92 81.09
N TRP A 344 -51.64 18.46 81.92
CA TRP A 344 -50.36 19.00 81.46
C TRP A 344 -49.49 17.95 80.78
N SER A 345 -49.39 16.75 81.36
CA SER A 345 -48.63 15.65 80.76
C SER A 345 -49.24 15.22 79.41
N ARG A 346 -50.57 15.28 79.28
CA ARG A 346 -51.27 14.97 78.04
C ARG A 346 -51.03 16.04 76.96
N ILE A 347 -50.99 17.32 77.35
CA ILE A 347 -50.65 18.47 76.48
C ILE A 347 -49.21 18.38 75.97
N VAL A 348 -48.26 18.07 76.86
CA VAL A 348 -46.85 17.94 76.50
C VAL A 348 -46.65 16.75 75.55
N ALA A 349 -47.28 15.60 75.82
CA ALA A 349 -47.16 14.41 74.97
C ALA A 349 -47.75 14.60 73.56
N THR A 350 -48.84 15.37 73.40
CA THR A 350 -49.38 15.72 72.08
C THR A 350 -48.48 16.70 71.34
N PHE A 351 -47.90 17.69 72.03
CA PHE A 351 -46.93 18.61 71.44
C PHE A 351 -45.63 17.91 71.00
N GLU A 352 -45.10 16.99 71.82
CA GLU A 352 -43.91 16.21 71.49
C GLU A 352 -44.14 15.32 70.24
N LYS A 353 -45.31 14.69 70.12
CA LYS A 353 -45.70 13.95 68.91
C LYS A 353 -45.78 14.83 67.67
N ALA A 354 -46.23 16.07 67.79
CA ALA A 354 -46.28 17.03 66.68
C ALA A 354 -44.88 17.47 66.26
N LEU A 355 -44.01 17.82 67.22
CA LEU A 355 -42.61 18.20 66.96
C LEU A 355 -41.80 17.08 66.31
N THR A 356 -42.02 15.83 66.72
CA THR A 356 -41.32 14.66 66.16
C THR A 356 -41.74 14.41 64.69
N ARG A 357 -42.98 14.75 64.32
CA ARG A 357 -43.47 14.65 62.93
C ARG A 357 -42.95 15.78 62.04
N ASN A 358 -42.84 17.01 62.57
CA ASN A 358 -42.20 18.12 61.84
C ASN A 358 -40.73 17.82 61.52
N LYS A 359 -39.97 17.27 62.47
CA LYS A 359 -38.58 16.83 62.22
C LYS A 359 -38.45 15.77 61.12
N LEU A 360 -39.49 14.96 60.92
CA LEU A 360 -39.51 13.97 59.84
C LEU A 360 -39.80 14.64 58.49
N LEU A 361 -40.67 15.64 58.47
CA LEU A 361 -40.97 16.50 57.31
C LEU A 361 -39.72 17.25 56.83
N ASP A 362 -38.99 17.90 57.74
CA ASP A 362 -37.74 18.59 57.42
C ASP A 362 -36.70 17.65 56.76
N LYS A 363 -36.65 16.39 57.20
CA LYS A 363 -35.79 15.36 56.61
C LYS A 363 -36.21 14.97 55.19
N TYR A 364 -37.51 14.90 54.91
CA TYR A 364 -38.00 14.59 53.57
C TYR A 364 -37.86 15.78 52.62
N GLU A 365 -38.10 17.00 53.08
CA GLU A 365 -37.85 18.23 52.29
C GLU A 365 -36.38 18.34 51.89
N ALA A 366 -35.45 18.05 52.82
CA ALA A 366 -34.03 18.02 52.51
C ALA A 366 -33.68 16.93 51.47
N LYS A 367 -34.35 15.77 51.52
CA LYS A 367 -34.14 14.67 50.57
C LYS A 367 -34.70 15.00 49.18
N ILE A 368 -35.84 15.66 49.11
CA ILE A 368 -36.46 16.12 47.86
C ILE A 368 -35.55 17.16 47.20
N ALA A 369 -35.05 18.14 47.95
CA ALA A 369 -34.12 19.14 47.43
C ALA A 369 -32.80 18.52 46.91
N GLU A 370 -32.33 17.42 47.50
CA GLU A 370 -31.15 16.67 47.02
C GLU A 370 -31.44 15.93 45.70
N LEU A 371 -32.64 15.33 45.58
CA LEU A 371 -33.08 14.65 44.36
C LEU A 371 -33.31 15.64 43.22
N GLU A 372 -33.90 16.80 43.48
CA GLU A 372 -34.10 17.87 42.48
C GLU A 372 -32.76 18.35 41.91
N LYS A 373 -31.74 18.54 42.75
CA LYS A 373 -30.38 18.87 42.29
C LYS A 373 -29.78 17.76 41.40
N THR A 374 -30.06 16.50 41.72
CA THR A 374 -29.58 15.36 40.94
C THR A 374 -30.27 15.30 39.57
N VAL A 375 -31.58 15.53 39.52
CA VAL A 375 -32.35 15.61 38.28
C VAL A 375 -31.84 16.74 37.38
N ASP A 376 -31.57 17.92 37.95
CA ASP A 376 -31.08 19.08 37.18
C ASP A 376 -29.66 18.85 36.61
N TYR A 377 -28.80 18.20 37.40
CA TYR A 377 -27.48 17.75 36.94
C TYR A 377 -27.57 16.76 35.78
N LEU A 378 -28.47 15.76 35.88
CA LEU A 378 -28.67 14.77 34.83
C LEU A 378 -29.25 15.40 33.57
N LYS A 379 -30.21 16.31 33.70
CA LYS A 379 -30.80 17.06 32.58
C LYS A 379 -29.74 17.84 31.79
N THR A 380 -28.82 18.50 32.50
CA THR A 380 -27.69 19.22 31.89
C THR A 380 -26.75 18.27 31.12
N ARG A 381 -26.50 17.05 31.63
CA ARG A 381 -25.69 16.05 30.91
C ARG A 381 -26.40 15.54 29.65
N VAL A 382 -27.70 15.26 29.73
CA VAL A 382 -28.49 14.81 28.57
C VAL A 382 -28.47 15.86 27.46
N GLU A 383 -28.64 17.14 27.78
CA GLU A 383 -28.53 18.23 26.80
C GLU A 383 -27.15 18.30 26.14
N LYS A 384 -26.07 18.17 26.93
CA LYS A 384 -24.70 18.12 26.37
C LYS A 384 -24.51 16.94 25.42
N PHE A 385 -25.02 15.76 25.76
CA PHE A 385 -24.96 14.59 24.89
C PHE A 385 -25.78 14.78 23.61
N ALA A 386 -26.99 15.32 23.72
CA ALA A 386 -27.84 15.62 22.56
C ALA A 386 -27.16 16.61 21.59
N ASN A 387 -26.48 17.64 22.12
CA ASN A 387 -25.73 18.58 21.30
C ASN A 387 -24.55 17.91 20.57
N ARG A 388 -23.77 17.05 21.25
CA ARG A 388 -22.67 16.30 20.60
C ARG A 388 -23.17 15.36 19.50
N LEU A 389 -24.32 14.70 19.71
CA LEU A 389 -24.95 13.86 18.67
C LEU A 389 -25.34 14.70 17.45
N LYS A 390 -25.85 15.92 17.66
CA LYS A 390 -26.22 16.85 16.58
C LYS A 390 -24.99 17.31 15.79
N GLU A 391 -23.89 17.63 16.46
CA GLU A 391 -22.61 17.99 15.81
C GLU A 391 -22.03 16.82 15.01
N MET A 392 -22.03 15.61 15.58
CA MET A 392 -21.55 14.42 14.90
C MET A 392 -22.38 14.10 13.65
N LYS A 393 -23.71 14.22 13.73
CA LYS A 393 -24.59 14.06 12.57
C LYS A 393 -24.29 15.09 11.48
N LYS A 394 -24.02 16.35 11.86
CA LYS A 394 -23.64 17.42 10.91
C LYS A 394 -22.32 17.09 10.21
N PHE A 395 -21.29 16.70 10.96
CA PHE A 395 -20.00 16.29 10.42
C PHE A 395 -20.12 15.13 9.42
N LEU A 396 -20.91 14.10 9.75
CA LEU A 396 -21.15 12.95 8.87
C LEU A 396 -21.87 13.33 7.57
N MET A 397 -22.78 14.32 7.61
CA MET A 397 -23.41 14.88 6.41
C MET A 397 -22.41 15.65 5.55
N GLU A 398 -21.58 16.52 6.14
CA GLU A 398 -20.58 17.31 5.41
C GLU A 398 -19.53 16.44 4.70
N LYS A 399 -19.19 15.28 5.28
CA LYS A 399 -18.26 14.31 4.69
C LYS A 399 -18.91 13.30 3.76
N ASN A 400 -20.22 13.39 3.53
CA ASN A 400 -21.01 12.44 2.72
C ASN A 400 -20.92 10.98 3.21
N LEU A 401 -20.59 10.79 4.50
CA LEU A 401 -20.39 9.48 5.16
C LEU A 401 -21.62 9.03 5.97
N LEU A 402 -22.69 9.84 6.01
CA LEU A 402 -23.88 9.54 6.79
C LEU A 402 -24.52 8.19 6.41
N HIS A 403 -24.55 7.86 5.11
CA HIS A 403 -25.18 6.63 4.63
C HIS A 403 -24.36 5.38 4.98
N GLU A 404 -23.03 5.44 4.89
CA GLU A 404 -22.15 4.34 5.32
C GLU A 404 -22.21 4.13 6.83
N PHE A 405 -22.22 5.21 7.62
CA PHE A 405 -22.36 5.14 9.08
C PHE A 405 -23.71 4.51 9.50
N LEU A 406 -24.81 4.87 8.84
CA LEU A 406 -26.12 4.26 9.08
C LEU A 406 -26.19 2.78 8.67
N ASN A 407 -25.46 2.37 7.62
CA ASN A 407 -25.38 0.97 7.21
C ASN A 407 -24.52 0.13 8.17
N LEU A 408 -23.42 0.68 8.71
CA LEU A 408 -22.59 0.04 9.73
C LEU A 408 -23.33 -0.12 11.07
N THR A 409 -24.27 0.77 11.39
CA THR A 409 -25.05 0.72 12.63
C THR A 409 -26.37 -0.04 12.50
N ARG A 410 -26.71 -0.53 11.29
CA ARG A 410 -27.87 -1.38 11.06
C ARG A 410 -27.56 -2.79 11.57
N LYS A 411 -28.04 -3.14 12.77
CA LYS A 411 -27.93 -4.52 13.29
C LYS A 411 -28.66 -5.49 12.35
N PRO A 412 -28.10 -6.67 12.00
CA PRO A 412 -28.86 -7.74 11.38
C PRO A 412 -29.96 -8.21 12.35
N GLU A 413 -31.15 -8.58 11.85
CA GLU A 413 -32.28 -9.04 12.66
C GLU A 413 -31.83 -10.11 13.66
N GLN A 414 -31.81 -9.75 14.95
CA GLN A 414 -31.49 -10.68 16.03
C GLN A 414 -32.76 -11.42 16.45
N GLU A 415 -32.64 -12.73 16.66
CA GLU A 415 -33.66 -13.60 17.30
C GLU A 415 -34.36 -12.85 18.43
N THR A 416 -35.69 -12.81 18.36
CA THR A 416 -36.51 -12.13 19.36
C THR A 416 -36.35 -12.80 20.72
N MET A 417 -36.58 -12.04 21.79
CA MET A 417 -36.47 -12.56 23.16
C MET A 417 -37.39 -13.78 23.38
N HIS A 418 -38.53 -13.84 22.69
CA HIS A 418 -39.48 -14.96 22.74
C HIS A 418 -38.84 -16.25 22.20
N GLU A 419 -38.20 -16.19 21.03
CA GLU A 419 -37.53 -17.35 20.40
C GLU A 419 -36.36 -17.87 21.26
N ARG A 420 -35.64 -16.96 21.93
CA ARG A 420 -34.56 -17.34 22.87
C ARG A 420 -35.10 -18.05 24.11
N ILE A 421 -36.24 -17.62 24.63
CA ILE A 421 -36.88 -18.22 25.80
C ILE A 421 -37.42 -19.61 25.45
N ASP A 422 -38.05 -19.78 24.29
CA ASP A 422 -38.58 -21.07 23.84
C ASP A 422 -37.48 -22.10 23.63
N ARG A 423 -36.34 -21.71 23.03
CA ARG A 423 -35.17 -22.61 22.89
C ARG A 423 -34.63 -23.05 24.24
N LYS A 424 -34.44 -22.11 25.18
CA LYS A 424 -33.94 -22.45 26.53
C LYS A 424 -34.91 -23.34 27.31
N ASN A 425 -36.22 -23.15 27.13
CA ASN A 425 -37.23 -23.99 27.73
C ASN A 425 -37.25 -25.40 27.12
N ALA A 426 -37.05 -25.54 25.81
CA ALA A 426 -36.92 -26.83 25.15
C ALA A 426 -35.67 -27.60 25.60
N GLU A 427 -34.53 -26.92 25.73
CA GLU A 427 -33.28 -27.49 26.25
C GLU A 427 -33.40 -27.94 27.72
N ALA A 428 -34.12 -27.16 28.55
CA ALA A 428 -34.38 -27.51 29.94
C ALA A 428 -35.31 -28.73 30.07
N ARG A 429 -36.33 -28.84 29.21
CA ARG A 429 -37.23 -30.01 29.16
C ARG A 429 -36.46 -31.28 28.75
N ALA A 430 -35.63 -31.20 27.71
CA ALA A 430 -34.80 -32.31 27.26
C ALA A 430 -33.83 -32.79 28.35
N LYS A 431 -33.22 -31.87 29.11
CA LYS A 431 -32.35 -32.22 30.24
C LYS A 431 -33.10 -32.91 31.39
N ASN A 432 -34.31 -32.45 31.69
CA ASN A 432 -35.12 -33.04 32.77
C ASN A 432 -35.67 -34.44 32.41
N GLU A 433 -36.00 -34.68 31.13
CA GLU A 433 -36.37 -36.02 30.67
C GLU A 433 -35.19 -37.00 30.71
N GLN A 434 -33.97 -36.51 30.41
CA GLN A 434 -32.75 -37.30 30.49
C GLN A 434 -32.45 -37.72 31.95
N THR A 435 -32.59 -36.79 32.91
CA THR A 435 -32.36 -37.08 34.34
C THR A 435 -33.45 -37.95 34.96
N ASP A 436 -34.71 -37.87 34.54
CA ASP A 436 -35.76 -38.78 35.03
C ASP A 436 -35.57 -40.22 34.48
N ARG A 437 -35.13 -40.36 33.22
CA ARG A 437 -34.75 -41.67 32.66
C ARG A 437 -33.59 -42.31 33.42
N ASP A 438 -32.53 -41.54 33.72
CA ASP A 438 -31.39 -42.04 34.48
C ASP A 438 -31.74 -42.35 35.95
N GLY A 439 -32.65 -41.57 36.54
CA GLY A 439 -33.17 -41.79 37.89
C GLY A 439 -34.03 -43.06 38.02
N ARG A 440 -34.86 -43.39 37.02
CA ARG A 440 -35.63 -44.65 36.98
C ARG A 440 -34.71 -45.86 36.77
N ARG A 441 -33.68 -45.73 35.95
CA ARG A 441 -32.69 -46.79 35.72
C ARG A 441 -31.93 -47.16 36.99
N LYS A 442 -31.59 -46.18 37.84
CA LYS A 442 -30.94 -46.43 39.14
C LYS A 442 -31.87 -47.05 40.19
N ARG A 443 -33.17 -46.72 40.18
CA ARG A 443 -34.15 -47.30 41.13
C ARG A 443 -34.51 -48.75 40.80
N GLY A 444 -34.59 -49.12 39.52
CA GLY A 444 -34.83 -50.51 39.11
C GLY A 444 -33.70 -51.50 39.44
N ILE A 445 -32.48 -51.01 39.72
CA ILE A 445 -31.34 -51.86 40.10
C ILE A 445 -31.37 -52.22 41.60
N TYR A 446 -32.05 -51.43 42.44
CA TYR A 446 -32.12 -51.66 43.89
C TYR A 446 -33.30 -52.55 44.33
N GLU A 447 -34.31 -52.79 43.48
CA GLU A 447 -35.45 -53.67 43.78
C GLU A 447 -35.24 -55.14 43.33
N HIS A 448 -34.04 -55.52 42.88
CA HIS A 448 -33.69 -56.91 42.54
C HIS A 448 -32.61 -57.54 43.43
N ASN A 449 -32.20 -56.85 44.50
CA ASN A 449 -31.21 -57.32 45.46
C ASN A 449 -31.68 -57.15 46.91
N ILE A 450 -32.94 -57.53 47.20
CA ILE A 450 -33.41 -57.91 48.55
C ILE A 450 -34.23 -59.20 48.41
#